data_AF-A0A6M2CTS9-F1
#
_entry.id   AF-A0A6M2CTS9-F1
#
_cell.length_a   1.000
_cell.length_b   1.000
_cell.length_c   1.000
_cell.angle_alpha   90.00
_cell.angle_beta   90.00
_cell.angle_gamma   90.00
#
_symmetry.space_group_name_H-M   'P 1'
#
loop_
_entity.id
_entity.type
_entity.pdbx_description
1 polymer ?
#
loop_
_entity_poly.entity_id
_entity_poly.type
_entity_poly.pdbx_seq_one_letter_code
_entity_poly.pdbx_strand_id
1 'polypeptide(L)' 'MFLTTMLRRDVLRLYKQLLRTGRTWAAENPEKTLEEQFYIISETKDIFKKNKNIQDPQAIKECLREGQSRLDLALH' A
#
# COMPACT_ATOMS: atom_id res chain seq x y z
N MET A 1 1.84 -17.62 -17.82
CA MET A 1 1.12 -17.81 -16.53
C MET A 1 1.97 -17.57 -15.27
N PHE A 2 3.31 -17.69 -15.29
CA PHE A 2 4.14 -17.41 -14.10
C PHE A 2 4.20 -15.93 -13.68
N LEU A 3 4.20 -15.00 -14.63
CA LEU A 3 4.32 -13.56 -14.33
C LEU A 3 3.13 -13.02 -13.53
N THR A 4 1.91 -13.45 -13.86
CA THR A 4 0.68 -13.01 -13.18
C THR A 4 0.58 -13.55 -11.75
N THR A 5 1.09 -14.75 -11.48
CA THR A 5 1.10 -15.31 -10.12
C THR A 5 2.15 -14.63 -9.22
N MET A 6 3.31 -14.26 -9.77
CA MET A 6 4.32 -13.47 -9.05
C MET A 6 3.79 -12.07 -8.70
N LEU A 7 3.25 -11.34 -9.67
CA LEU A 7 2.70 -10.00 -9.43
C LEU A 7 1.57 -9.99 -8.39
N ARG A 8 0.69 -11.00 -8.42
CA ARG A 8 -0.37 -11.13 -7.40
C ARG A 8 0.21 -11.27 -5.99
N ARG A 9 1.29 -12.04 -5.82
CA ARG A 9 1.94 -12.22 -4.51
C ARG A 9 2.56 -10.91 -4.04
N ASP A 10 3.25 -10.20 -4.93
CA ASP A 10 3.87 -8.91 -4.61
C ASP A 10 2.82 -7.86 -4.22
N VAL A 11 1.70 -7.78 -4.95
CA VAL A 11 0.57 -6.88 -4.63
C VAL A 11 0.01 -7.18 -3.25
N LEU A 12 -0.23 -8.45 -2.92
CA LEU A 12 -0.76 -8.83 -1.61
C LEU A 12 0.26 -8.62 -0.48
N ARG A 13 1.56 -8.79 -0.74
CA ARG A 13 2.62 -8.50 0.22
C ARG A 13 2.64 -7.01 0.55
N LEU A 14 2.70 -6.16 -0.48
CA LEU A 14 2.72 -4.71 -0.33
C LEU A 14 1.47 -4.19 0.39
N TYR A 15 0.29 -4.68 0.01
CA TYR A 15 -0.97 -4.34 0.68
C TYR A 15 -0.93 -4.62 2.19
N LYS A 16 -0.43 -5.79 2.58
CA LYS A 16 -0.30 -6.18 3.99
C LYS A 16 0.71 -5.31 4.73
N GLN A 17 1.82 -4.96 4.08
CA GLN A 17 2.85 -4.09 4.68
C GLN A 17 2.28 -2.69 4.94
N LEU A 18 1.64 -2.06 3.94
CA LEU A 18 1.02 -0.74 4.08
C LEU A 18 -0.05 -0.72 5.18
N LEU A 19 -0.93 -1.72 5.23
CA LEU A 19 -1.92 -1.84 6.29
C LEU A 19 -1.29 -2.04 7.68
N ARG A 20 -0.17 -2.75 7.77
CA ARG A 20 0.56 -2.93 9.04
C ARG A 20 1.18 -1.61 9.47
N THR A 21 1.87 -0.91 8.56
CA THR A 21 2.44 0.42 8.80
C THR A 21 1.37 1.37 9.29
N GLY A 22 0.21 1.45 8.62
CA GLY A 22 -0.90 2.29 9.06
C GLY A 22 -1.52 1.89 10.42
N ARG A 23 -1.34 0.66 10.90
CA ARG A 23 -1.81 0.23 12.24
C ARG A 23 -0.79 0.50 13.35
N THR A 24 0.49 0.49 13.01
CA THR A 24 1.59 0.75 13.94
C THR A 24 2.12 2.17 13.82
N TRP A 25 1.44 3.01 13.03
CA TRP A 25 1.84 4.39 12.80
C TRP A 25 1.79 5.16 14.13
N ALA A 26 2.84 5.94 14.38
CA ALA A 26 2.90 6.86 15.49
C ALA A 26 3.23 8.22 14.88
N ALA A 27 2.29 9.15 14.97
CA ALA A 27 2.48 10.49 14.43
C ALA A 27 3.47 11.28 15.30
N GLU A 28 4.13 12.27 14.71
CA GLU A 28 4.99 13.19 15.46
C GLU A 28 4.21 13.93 16.55
N ASN A 29 2.96 14.28 16.27
CA ASN A 29 2.01 14.72 17.28
C ASN A 29 1.13 13.54 17.72
N PRO A 30 1.26 13.04 18.97
CA PRO A 30 0.48 11.92 19.47
C PRO A 30 -1.04 12.07 19.30
N GLU A 31 -1.57 13.30 19.39
CA GLU A 31 -3.01 13.58 19.24
C GLU A 31 -3.53 13.26 17.83
N LYS A 32 -2.65 13.33 16.82
CA LYS A 32 -2.99 13.01 15.43
C LYS A 32 -2.82 11.54 15.09
N THR A 33 -2.26 10.72 15.98
CA THR A 33 -1.92 9.32 15.66
C THR A 33 -3.13 8.55 15.17
N LEU A 34 -4.29 8.68 15.82
CA LEU A 34 -5.50 7.95 15.41
C LEU A 34 -6.04 8.44 14.06
N GLU A 35 -5.99 9.74 13.80
CA GLU A 35 -6.42 10.34 12.53
C GLU A 35 -5.52 9.87 11.38
N GLU A 36 -4.20 9.95 11.56
CA GLU A 36 -3.22 9.53 10.54
C GLU A 36 -3.27 8.03 10.30
N GLN A 37 -3.39 7.20 11.35
CA GLN A 37 -3.62 5.76 11.21
C GLN A 37 -4.86 5.47 10.37
N PHE A 38 -5.98 6.14 10.69
CA PHE A 38 -7.23 5.97 9.94
C PHE A 38 -7.04 6.36 8.47
N TYR A 39 -6.43 7.52 8.22
CA TYR A 39 -6.16 8.03 6.88
C TYR A 39 -5.29 7.07 6.06
N ILE A 40 -4.16 6.62 6.61
CA ILE A 40 -3.25 5.69 5.92
C ILE A 40 -3.98 4.40 5.56
N ILE A 41 -4.78 3.85 6.48
CA ILE A 41 -5.53 2.61 6.28
C ILE A 41 -6.63 2.81 5.23
N SER A 42 -7.40 3.91 5.28
CA SER A 42 -8.47 4.17 4.32
C SER A 42 -7.93 4.41 2.93
N GLU A 43 -6.91 5.25 2.79
CA GLU A 43 -6.28 5.56 1.50
C GLU A 43 -5.68 4.32 0.87
N THR A 44 -4.99 3.48 1.66
CA THR A 44 -4.47 2.19 1.18
C THR A 44 -5.59 1.31 0.63
N LYS A 45 -6.71 1.17 1.35
CA LYS A 45 -7.85 0.35 0.87
C LYS A 45 -8.44 0.91 -0.42
N ASP A 46 -8.61 2.23 -0.49
CA ASP A 46 -9.25 2.89 -1.62
C ASP A 46 -8.40 2.80 -2.89
N ILE A 47 -7.09 2.99 -2.79
CA ILE A 47 -6.17 2.83 -3.93
C ILE A 47 -6.21 1.40 -4.46
N PHE A 48 -6.09 0.39 -3.59
CA PHE A 48 -6.11 -1.00 -4.03
C PHE A 48 -7.47 -1.38 -4.63
N LYS A 49 -8.57 -0.84 -4.10
CA LYS A 49 -9.92 -1.02 -4.65
C LYS A 49 -10.07 -0.36 -6.03
N LYS A 50 -9.54 0.86 -6.21
CA LYS A 50 -9.53 1.57 -7.51
C LYS A 50 -8.75 0.78 -8.56
N ASN A 51 -7.63 0.17 -8.18
CA ASN A 51 -6.73 -0.53 -9.10
C ASN A 51 -7.08 -2.01 -9.34
N LYS A 52 -8.11 -2.56 -8.68
CA LYS A 52 -8.42 -4.01 -8.68
C LYS A 52 -8.68 -4.62 -10.05
N ASN A 53 -9.06 -3.80 -11.04
CA ASN A 53 -9.41 -4.24 -12.40
C ASN A 53 -8.26 -4.05 -13.41
N ILE A 54 -7.10 -3.54 -12.99
CA ILE A 54 -5.92 -3.42 -13.86
C ILE A 54 -5.41 -4.82 -14.20
N GLN A 55 -5.30 -5.11 -15.49
CA GLN A 55 -4.81 -6.40 -16.00
C GLN A 55 -3.45 -6.29 -16.71
N ASP A 56 -3.07 -5.09 -17.12
CA ASP A 56 -1.77 -4.84 -17.76
C ASP A 56 -0.63 -5.07 -16.75
N PRO A 57 0.26 -6.05 -16.98
CA PRO A 57 1.39 -6.32 -16.09
C PRO A 57 2.31 -5.12 -15.88
N GLN A 58 2.46 -4.23 -16.87
CA GLN A 58 3.33 -3.08 -16.73
C GLN A 58 2.70 -2.00 -15.84
N ALA A 59 1.41 -1.70 -16.02
CA ALA A 59 0.66 -0.86 -15.09
C ALA A 59 0.68 -1.40 -13.65
N ILE A 60 0.54 -2.72 -13.46
CA ILE A 60 0.63 -3.33 -12.12
C ILE A 60 2.01 -3.11 -11.49
N LYS A 61 3.09 -3.27 -12.27
CA LYS A 61 4.46 -3.02 -11.80
C LYS A 61 4.67 -1.57 -11.41
N GLU A 62 4.10 -0.63 -12.15
CA GLU A 62 4.20 0.79 -11.83
C GLU A 62 3.45 1.11 -10.52
N CYS A 63 2.24 0.59 -10.34
CA CYS A 63 1.52 0.72 -9.06
C CYS A 63 2.29 0.11 -7.88
N LEU A 64 2.95 -1.04 -8.08
CA LEU A 64 3.81 -1.65 -7.07
C LEU A 64 5.00 -0.76 -6.72
N ARG A 65 5.65 -0.16 -7.73
CA ARG A 65 6.79 0.75 -7.55
C ARG A 65 6.37 1.98 -6.75
N GLU A 66 5.29 2.64 -7.15
CA GLU A 66 4.76 3.82 -6.45
C GLU A 66 4.37 3.49 -5.01
N GLY A 67 3.67 2.37 -4.79
CA GLY A 67 3.27 1.94 -3.46
C GLY A 67 4.46 1.58 -2.56
N GLN A 68 5.52 0.99 -3.13
CA GLN A 68 6.76 0.72 -2.40
C GLN A 68 7.44 2.04 -2.01
N SER A 69 7.54 3.01 -2.92
CA SER A 69 8.11 4.32 -2.59
C SER A 69 7.35 5.03 -1.47
N ARG A 70 6.01 4.93 -1.44
CA ARG A 70 5.20 5.48 -0.34
C ARG A 70 5.46 4.76 0.98
N LEU A 71 5.65 3.43 0.95
CA LEU A 71 6.00 2.65 2.13
C LEU A 71 7.39 3.03 2.65
N ASP A 72 8.37 3.21 1.76
CA ASP A 72 9.74 3.59 2.13
C ASP A 72 9.75 4.98 2.78
N LEU A 73 9.01 5.95 2.21
CA LEU A 73 8.84 7.28 2.80
C LEU A 73 8.18 7.25 4.18
N ALA A 74 7.29 6.28 4.43
CA ALA A 74 6.63 6.12 5.72
C ALA A 74 7.55 5.46 6.78
N LEU A 75 8.59 4.73 6.36
CA LEU A 75 9.48 4.00 7.27
C LEU A 75 10.81 4.74 7.54
N HIS A 76 11.04 5.86 6.86
CA HIS A 76 12.20 6.74 7.03
C HIS A 76 11.86 7.93 7.92
#